data_AF-T1GSF8-F1
#
_entry.id   AF-T1GSF8-F1
#
_cell.length_a   1.000
_cell.length_b   1.000
_cell.length_c   1.000
_cell.angle_alpha   90.00
_cell.angle_beta   90.00
_cell.angle_gamma   90.00
#
_symmetry.space_group_name_H-M   'P 1'
#
loop_
_entity.id
_entity.type
_entity.pdbx_description
1 polymer ?
#
loop_
_entity_poly.entity_id
_entity_poly.type
_entity_poly.pdbx_seq_one_letter_code
_entity_poly.pdbx_strand_id
1 'polypeptide(L)'
;MIWFRKLERTEKYAEELRIPSWKLTARNQTSDGTSRQEQGILENNILKIDGSYQYIGDDGQVYEVHYIADEKGFQPQGKHILNK
;
A
#
# COMPACT_ATOMS: atom_id res chain seq x y z
N MET A 1 -18.52 18.22 -25.18
CA MET A 1 -17.03 18.26 -25.10
C MET A 1 -16.67 18.59 -23.66
N ILE A 2 -16.50 17.55 -22.83
CA ILE A 2 -15.20 16.91 -22.50
C ILE A 2 -14.33 17.91 -21.74
N TRP A 3 -14.49 17.96 -20.41
CA TRP A 3 -13.63 17.32 -19.39
C TRP A 3 -12.40 18.19 -19.10
N PHE A 4 -12.19 18.68 -17.87
CA PHE A 4 -10.90 19.00 -17.22
C PHE A 4 -11.15 19.85 -15.95
N ARG A 5 -11.44 19.20 -14.81
CA ARG A 5 -11.42 19.88 -13.49
C ARG A 5 -11.09 18.95 -12.32
N LYS A 6 -10.34 17.87 -12.59
CA LYS A 6 -10.02 16.84 -11.58
C LYS A 6 -8.59 16.96 -11.02
N LEU A 7 -7.71 17.76 -11.63
CA LEU A 7 -6.28 17.76 -11.30
C LEU A 7 -5.85 18.74 -10.19
N GLU A 8 -6.57 19.84 -9.98
CA GLU A 8 -6.19 20.84 -8.95
C GLU A 8 -6.44 20.36 -7.52
N ARG A 9 -7.38 19.41 -7.35
CA ARG A 9 -7.73 18.87 -6.04
C ARG A 9 -6.72 17.84 -5.55
N THR A 10 -5.97 17.18 -6.42
CA THR A 10 -4.96 16.19 -5.99
C THR A 10 -3.66 16.86 -5.55
N GLU A 11 -3.27 17.96 -6.18
CA GLU A 11 -2.03 18.68 -5.85
C GLU A 11 -2.12 19.38 -4.49
N LYS A 12 -3.26 20.01 -4.18
CA LYS A 12 -3.48 20.71 -2.91
C LYS A 12 -3.41 19.81 -1.67
N TYR A 13 -3.84 18.55 -1.77
CA TYR A 13 -3.77 17.60 -0.65
C TYR A 13 -2.35 17.06 -0.40
N ALA A 14 -1.46 17.12 -1.40
CA ALA A 14 -0.08 16.65 -1.26
C ALA A 14 0.81 17.65 -0.51
N GLU A 15 0.57 18.95 -0.68
CA GLU A 15 1.32 20.03 -0.01
C GLU A 15 1.05 20.09 1.50
N GLU A 16 -0.20 19.91 1.93
CA GLU A 16 -0.61 20.02 3.35
C GLU A 16 -0.07 18.88 4.23
N LEU A 17 0.20 17.72 3.63
CA LEU A 17 0.71 16.53 4.34
C LEU A 17 2.24 16.43 4.36
N ARG A 18 2.97 17.41 3.79
CA ARG A 18 4.45 17.40 3.69
C ARG A 18 5.00 16.09 3.08
N ILE A 19 4.19 15.42 2.26
CA ILE A 19 4.56 14.17 1.61
C ILE A 19 5.41 14.51 0.39
N PRO A 20 6.70 14.10 0.36
CA PRO A 20 7.54 14.35 -0.80
C PRO A 20 6.97 13.62 -2.01
N SER A 21 7.12 14.19 -3.21
CA SER A 21 6.52 13.68 -4.46
C SER A 21 6.91 12.23 -4.81
N TRP A 22 8.00 11.73 -4.23
CA TRP A 22 8.47 10.35 -4.40
C TRP A 22 7.81 9.35 -3.44
N LYS A 23 6.95 9.79 -2.53
CA LYS A 23 6.25 8.94 -1.56
C LYS A 23 4.87 8.55 -2.11
N LEU A 24 4.71 7.28 -2.44
CA LEU A 24 3.43 6.70 -2.87
C LEU A 24 2.65 6.21 -1.65
N THR A 25 1.35 6.46 -1.59
CA THR A 25 0.47 5.76 -0.63
C THR A 25 -0.76 5.28 -1.37
N ALA A 26 -1.05 3.98 -1.29
CA ALA A 26 -2.21 3.34 -1.90
C ALA A 26 -3.03 2.65 -0.82
N ARG A 27 -4.36 2.78 -0.87
CA ARG A 27 -5.29 2.06 -0.01
C ARG A 27 -6.49 1.63 -0.82
N ASN A 28 -6.83 0.34 -0.74
CA ASN A 28 -8.00 -0.23 -1.38
C ASN A 28 -8.77 -1.12 -0.40
N GLN A 29 -10.08 -1.13 -0.53
CA GLN A 29 -10.97 -2.02 0.21
C GLN A 29 -12.03 -2.53 -0.78
N THR A 30 -12.26 -3.83 -0.78
CA THR A 30 -13.23 -4.50 -1.65
C THR A 30 -14.49 -4.87 -0.87
N SER A 31 -15.61 -5.08 -1.56
CA SER A 31 -16.86 -5.58 -0.96
C SER A 31 -16.69 -6.93 -0.28
N ASP A 32 -15.69 -7.70 -0.71
CA ASP A 32 -15.50 -9.10 -0.32
C ASP A 32 -14.63 -9.22 0.96
N GLY A 33 -14.51 -8.12 1.72
CA GLY A 33 -13.78 -8.08 2.99
C GLY A 33 -12.25 -7.98 2.85
N THR A 34 -11.72 -7.97 1.63
CA THR A 34 -10.28 -7.80 1.40
C THR A 34 -9.90 -6.32 1.46
N SER A 35 -8.83 -5.99 2.17
CA SER A 35 -8.25 -4.65 2.21
C SER A 35 -6.74 -4.68 1.98
N ARG A 36 -6.19 -3.59 1.43
CA ARG A 36 -4.77 -3.46 1.11
C ARG A 36 -4.33 -2.03 1.35
N GLN A 37 -3.19 -1.85 2.00
CA GLN A 37 -2.56 -0.55 2.21
C GLN A 37 -1.07 -0.67 1.92
N GLU A 38 -0.51 0.33 1.23
CA GLU A 38 0.90 0.34 0.85
C GLU A 38 1.45 1.74 0.91
N GLN A 39 2.71 1.83 1.30
CA GLN A 39 3.50 3.04 1.28
C GLN A 39 4.83 2.75 0.58
N GLY A 40 5.05 3.43 -0.53
CA GLY A 40 6.27 3.34 -1.32
C GLY A 40 7.17 4.56 -1.11
N ILE A 41 8.46 4.33 -1.03
CA ILE A 41 9.52 5.32 -0.85
C ILE A 41 10.61 5.02 -1.89
N LEU A 42 10.93 6.00 -2.74
CA LEU A 42 12.08 5.93 -3.62
C LEU A 42 13.27 6.63 -2.96
N GLU A 43 14.23 5.85 -2.47
CA GLU A 43 15.47 6.35 -1.87
C GLU A 43 16.67 5.78 -2.65
N ASN A 44 17.60 6.64 -3.08
CA ASN A 44 18.81 6.23 -3.79
C ASN A 44 18.56 5.31 -5.01
N ASN A 45 17.51 5.59 -5.80
CA ASN A 45 17.04 4.76 -6.92
C ASN A 45 16.55 3.34 -6.53
N ILE A 46 16.35 3.07 -5.25
CA ILE A 46 15.76 1.82 -4.74
C ILE A 46 14.34 2.13 -4.28
N LEU A 47 13.38 1.39 -4.83
CA LEU A 47 12.00 1.45 -4.36
C LEU A 47 11.85 0.53 -3.15
N LYS A 48 11.51 1.12 -2.01
CA LYS A 48 11.14 0.42 -0.79
C LYS A 48 9.63 0.54 -0.58
N ILE A 49 8.96 -0.58 -0.36
CA ILE A 49 7.52 -0.63 -0.08
C ILE A 49 7.32 -1.25 1.30
N ASP A 50 6.60 -0.54 2.14
CA ASP A 50 5.99 -1.05 3.36
C ASP A 50 4.49 -1.22 3.09
N GLY A 51 3.97 -2.42 3.25
CA GLY A 51 2.58 -2.69 2.93
C GLY A 51 1.94 -3.71 3.86
N SER A 52 0.63 -3.69 3.86
CA SER A 52 -0.19 -4.72 4.46
C SER A 52 -1.38 -5.05 3.58
N TYR A 53 -1.81 -6.31 3.66
CA TYR A 53 -3.09 -6.71 3.10
C TYR A 53 -3.79 -7.65 4.07
N GLN A 54 -5.11 -7.59 4.04
CA GLN A 54 -6.00 -8.40 4.83
C GLN A 54 -7.01 -9.07 3.92
N TYR A 55 -7.31 -10.33 4.17
CA TYR A 55 -8.30 -11.10 3.42
C TYR A 55 -9.02 -12.09 4.35
N ILE A 56 -10.20 -12.53 3.93
CA ILE A 56 -10.94 -13.62 4.60
C ILE A 56 -10.50 -14.93 3.94
N GLY A 57 -10.00 -15.88 4.72
CA GLY A 57 -9.63 -17.20 4.25
C GLY A 57 -10.83 -18.12 4.06
N ASP A 58 -10.60 -19.27 3.45
CA ASP A 58 -11.64 -20.26 3.17
C ASP A 58 -12.28 -20.86 4.44
N ASP A 59 -11.61 -20.71 5.58
CA ASP A 59 -12.08 -21.07 6.93
C ASP A 59 -12.91 -19.97 7.60
N GLY A 60 -13.15 -18.85 6.91
CA GLY A 60 -13.86 -17.68 7.42
C GLY A 60 -13.03 -16.82 8.37
N GLN A 61 -11.75 -17.13 8.60
CA GLN A 61 -10.88 -16.32 9.45
C GLN A 61 -10.28 -15.16 8.67
N VAL A 62 -10.03 -14.06 9.38
CA VAL A 62 -9.36 -12.89 8.82
C VAL A 62 -7.86 -13.07 8.95
N TYR A 63 -7.16 -13.05 7.82
CA TYR A 63 -5.72 -13.12 7.73
C TYR A 63 -5.15 -11.76 7.39
N GLU A 64 -4.09 -11.38 8.09
CA GLU A 64 -3.32 -10.16 7.85
C GLU A 64 -1.87 -10.52 7.55
N VAL A 65 -1.32 -9.88 6.52
CA VAL A 65 0.08 -9.95 6.13
C VAL A 65 0.62 -8.54 6.08
N HIS A 66 1.69 -8.30 6.83
CA HIS A 66 2.58 -7.16 6.65
C HIS A 66 3.76 -7.60 5.81
N TYR A 67 4.31 -6.70 5.01
CA TYR A 67 5.48 -7.04 4.22
C TYR A 67 6.36 -5.82 3.97
N ILE A 68 7.65 -6.10 3.84
CA ILE A 68 8.62 -5.15 3.28
C ILE A 68 9.07 -5.69 1.93
N ALA A 69 9.01 -4.86 0.90
CA ALA A 69 9.61 -5.15 -0.39
C ALA A 69 10.72 -4.12 -0.67
N ASP A 70 11.95 -4.59 -0.83
CA ASP A 70 13.12 -3.77 -1.12
C ASP A 70 14.11 -4.55 -2.02
N GLU A 71 15.36 -4.11 -2.08
CA GLU A 71 16.44 -4.77 -2.82
C GLU A 71 16.66 -6.24 -2.43
N LYS A 72 16.25 -6.65 -1.22
CA LYS A 72 16.35 -8.04 -0.73
C LYS A 72 15.11 -8.87 -1.09
N GLY A 73 14.17 -8.30 -1.84
CA GLY A 73 12.94 -8.94 -2.27
C GLY A 73 11.80 -8.76 -1.28
N PHE A 74 10.79 -9.61 -1.42
CA PHE A 74 9.55 -9.57 -0.65
C PHE A 74 9.68 -10.37 0.65
N GLN A 75 9.49 -9.70 1.78
CA GLN A 75 9.67 -10.24 3.13
C GLN A 75 8.34 -10.15 3.89
N PRO A 76 7.45 -11.15 3.75
CA PRO A 76 6.15 -11.12 4.39
C PRO A 76 6.21 -11.64 5.82
N GLN A 77 5.32 -11.09 6.66
CA GLN A 77 5.17 -11.38 8.06
C GLN A 77 3.68 -11.49 8.35
N GLY A 78 3.27 -12.56 9.03
CA GLY A 78 1.88 -12.78 9.39
C GLY A 78 1.77 -13.98 10.31
N LYS A 79 0.73 -14.01 11.16
CA LYS A 79 0.55 -15.12 12.13
C LYS A 79 0.46 -16.51 11.47
N HIS A 80 0.01 -16.55 10.22
CA HIS A 80 -0.13 -17.76 9.41
C HIS A 80 1.10 -18.07 8.56
N ILE A 81 2.09 -17.18 8.56
CA ILE A 81 3.35 -17.35 7.83
C ILE A 81 4.33 -17.99 8.81
N LEU A 82 4.64 -19.26 8.57
CA LEU A 82 5.69 -19.95 9.31
C LEU A 82 7.04 -19.31 8.96
N ASN A 83 7.68 -18.68 9.94
CA ASN A 83 9.09 -18.28 9.80
C ASN A 83 9.92 -19.56 9.62
N LYS A 84 10.58 -19.69 8.47
CA LYS A 84 11.56 -20.75 8.20
C LYS A 84 12.95 -20.33 8.65
#